data_AF-A0A913Z9T9-F1
#
_entry.id   AF-A0A913Z9T9-F1
#
_cell.length_a   1.000
_cell.length_b   1.000
_cell.length_c   1.000
_cell.angle_alpha   90.00
_cell.angle_beta   90.00
_cell.angle_gamma   90.00
#
_symmetry.space_group_name_H-M   'P 1'
#
loop_
_entity.id
_entity.type
_entity.pdbx_description
1 polymer ?
#
loop_
_entity_poly.entity_id
_entity_poly.type
_entity_poly.pdbx_seq_one_letter_code
_entity_poly.pdbx_strand_id
1 'polypeptide(L)'
;MASSKTHRDMVRAFKTEIAQETKKYDVLRDLDIFVLDNSIRESTVGKLQGQTPETKWKIYREVKKLGIKNIIVACFVHMTSGDEVFIQQLCERGEDRSGLFALCEVTEGTKNKIPDTESVPTGLLKMAEVGLYNVIFELDLSDVTYDFDRFPIDDMCALLGKWIVWCHDRLHPRVKVLVNFRDLPDAMSYNPERVFRTVEYLAQLPEWVRPFGLLFEEPRGTSVPEECGIFAKYIRKVMMDNKWEADLLVHVHEKYGYCDATALQVLMSGANGIWGSICTENANMGNASSCVTLTNLIRLGNKKVLDRYNCTYLRQAAINVTRITTGQDPPTKQPIYGARAVDVVFDLNNNEFDLTSFFGEHGPVRITALTPEEAIRSRLIGLYGANPEFTIERVYMMKKYMLEDLNREEECMSEAGLAMLFDRSGGALTPAMKAAVAKMEANEPNANNLIADVKITWDSWHIKSKVQEDNMLDIYAFYNGFMAPYFASYKFSDTRRGLWAIGMDAEGQVDWKDFLLYLKWAVREYPMIKNEKKLLDVAFRKGILPAVRYEILQRENTM
;
A
#
# COMPACT_ATOMS: atom_id res chain seq x y z
N MET A 1 -44.37 -25.87 13.55
CA MET A 1 -44.73 -24.60 12.84
C MET A 1 -44.56 -23.33 13.69
N ALA A 2 -44.32 -23.38 15.01
CA ALA A 2 -44.07 -22.18 15.83
C ALA A 2 -42.69 -21.52 15.61
N SER A 3 -41.67 -22.28 15.18
CA SER A 3 -40.29 -21.80 14.98
C SER A 3 -40.07 -20.98 13.68
N SER A 4 -40.96 -21.05 12.69
CA SER A 4 -40.79 -20.29 11.42
C SER A 4 -41.33 -18.85 11.50
N LYS A 5 -42.10 -18.54 12.55
CA LYS A 5 -42.62 -17.20 12.81
C LYS A 5 -41.55 -16.34 13.50
N THR A 6 -40.84 -16.92 14.48
CA THR A 6 -39.73 -16.28 15.19
C THR A 6 -38.53 -15.96 14.30
N HIS A 7 -38.15 -16.85 13.36
CA HIS A 7 -37.08 -16.54 12.40
C HIS A 7 -37.44 -15.38 11.46
N ARG A 8 -38.69 -15.30 10.98
CA ARG A 8 -39.13 -14.20 10.11
C ARG A 8 -39.13 -12.85 10.83
N ASP A 9 -39.52 -12.84 12.11
CA ASP A 9 -39.48 -11.64 12.93
C ASP A 9 -38.04 -11.20 13.22
N MET A 10 -37.12 -12.13 13.51
CA MET A 10 -35.69 -11.83 13.66
C MET A 10 -35.06 -11.31 12.37
N VAL A 11 -35.39 -11.87 11.21
CA VAL A 11 -34.92 -11.36 9.91
C VAL A 11 -35.41 -9.93 9.66
N ARG A 12 -36.66 -9.62 10.05
CA ARG A 12 -37.19 -8.26 9.92
C ARG A 12 -36.50 -7.28 10.86
N ALA A 13 -36.30 -7.67 12.12
CA ALA A 13 -35.57 -6.87 13.10
C ALA A 13 -34.14 -6.59 12.62
N PHE A 14 -33.39 -7.64 12.24
CA PHE A 14 -32.05 -7.53 11.67
C PHE A 14 -32.00 -6.57 10.47
N LYS A 15 -32.92 -6.72 9.50
CA LYS A 15 -32.97 -5.82 8.33
C LYS A 15 -33.26 -4.37 8.70
N THR A 16 -34.04 -4.15 9.75
CA THR A 16 -34.37 -2.81 10.22
C THR A 16 -33.18 -2.19 10.95
N GLU A 17 -32.55 -2.95 11.85
CA GLU A 17 -31.39 -2.52 12.63
C GLU A 17 -30.19 -2.25 11.73
N ILE A 18 -29.86 -3.14 10.79
CA ILE A 18 -28.75 -2.91 9.86
C ILE A 18 -29.00 -1.69 8.98
N ALA A 19 -30.24 -1.47 8.52
CA ALA A 19 -30.60 -0.29 7.75
C ALA A 19 -30.51 1.00 8.59
N GLN A 20 -30.84 0.96 9.87
CA GLN A 20 -30.68 2.11 10.77
C GLN A 20 -29.20 2.40 11.06
N GLU A 21 -28.42 1.37 11.38
CA GLU A 21 -26.99 1.50 11.67
C GLU A 21 -26.18 1.97 10.47
N THR A 22 -26.59 1.60 9.26
CA THR A 22 -25.88 2.00 8.03
C THR A 22 -26.23 3.40 7.53
N LYS A 23 -27.29 4.04 8.05
CA LYS A 23 -27.63 5.43 7.66
C LYS A 23 -26.54 6.44 7.97
N LYS A 24 -25.72 6.20 9.00
CA LYS A 24 -24.59 7.09 9.34
C LYS A 24 -23.59 7.26 8.19
N TYR A 25 -23.50 6.28 7.28
CA TYR A 25 -22.64 6.35 6.10
C TYR A 25 -23.21 7.22 4.97
N ASP A 26 -24.49 7.61 5.01
CA ASP A 26 -25.06 8.50 3.98
C ASP A 26 -24.35 9.86 3.97
N VAL A 27 -23.92 10.34 5.15
CA VAL A 27 -23.09 11.55 5.29
C VAL A 27 -21.81 11.43 4.45
N LEU A 28 -21.15 10.28 4.47
CA LEU A 28 -19.91 10.06 3.73
C LEU A 28 -20.13 9.98 2.22
N ARG A 29 -21.30 9.54 1.77
CA ARG A 29 -21.65 9.48 0.34
C ARG A 29 -21.80 10.88 -0.25
N ASP A 30 -22.36 11.81 0.52
CA ASP A 30 -22.62 13.18 0.06
C ASP A 30 -21.55 14.18 0.52
N LEU A 31 -20.56 13.73 1.29
CA LEU A 31 -19.52 14.58 1.86
C LEU A 31 -18.72 15.28 0.78
N ASP A 32 -18.66 16.61 0.85
CA ASP A 32 -17.74 17.38 0.03
C ASP A 32 -16.40 17.53 0.75
N ILE A 33 -15.57 16.48 0.68
CA ILE A 33 -14.38 16.38 1.53
C ILE A 33 -13.32 17.44 1.20
N PHE A 34 -12.81 18.09 2.25
CA PHE A 34 -11.59 18.89 2.21
C PHE A 34 -10.38 18.01 2.50
N VAL A 35 -9.38 18.01 1.62
CA VAL A 35 -8.11 17.28 1.83
C VAL A 35 -7.00 18.29 2.02
N LEU A 36 -6.38 18.27 3.21
CA LEU A 36 -5.11 18.94 3.50
C LEU A 36 -3.99 17.91 3.45
N ASP A 37 -3.24 17.90 2.35
CA ASP A 37 -2.15 16.94 2.19
C ASP A 37 -0.95 17.32 3.05
N ASN A 38 -0.44 16.34 3.78
CA ASN A 38 0.74 16.48 4.62
C ASN A 38 1.94 15.70 4.09
N SER A 39 1.85 15.11 2.88
CA SER A 39 2.85 14.16 2.38
C SER A 39 4.27 14.72 2.36
N ILE A 40 4.47 16.03 2.17
CA ILE A 40 5.79 16.68 2.10
C ILE A 40 6.43 16.83 3.48
N ARG A 41 5.67 17.27 4.49
CA ARG A 41 6.19 17.47 5.86
C ARG A 41 6.31 16.14 6.58
N GLU A 42 5.28 15.32 6.47
CA GLU A 42 5.05 14.18 7.34
C GLU A 42 5.95 12.98 7.04
N SER A 43 6.30 12.80 5.76
CA SER A 43 7.33 11.85 5.37
C SER A 43 8.74 12.26 5.83
N THR A 44 8.94 13.45 6.42
CA THR A 44 10.22 13.86 7.04
C THR A 44 10.40 13.20 8.41
N VAL A 45 9.31 12.96 9.15
CA VAL A 45 9.33 12.28 10.46
C VAL A 45 9.18 10.76 10.35
N GLY A 46 8.65 10.26 9.22
CA GLY A 46 8.57 8.82 8.92
C GLY A 46 9.85 8.21 8.29
N LYS A 47 10.85 9.03 7.96
CA LYS A 47 12.13 8.58 7.40
C LYS A 47 13.23 8.50 8.46
N LEU A 48 14.14 7.54 8.30
CA LEU A 48 15.43 7.52 9.00
C LEU A 48 16.44 8.56 8.44
N GLN A 49 16.16 9.16 7.28
CA GLN A 49 17.04 10.12 6.59
C GLN A 49 16.28 11.42 6.28
N GLY A 50 16.92 12.56 6.47
CA GLY A 50 16.33 13.88 6.16
C GLY A 50 15.96 14.04 4.69
N GLN A 51 14.97 14.88 4.40
CA GLN A 51 14.54 15.15 3.03
C GLN A 51 15.34 16.27 2.35
N THR A 52 15.77 16.01 1.13
CA THR A 52 16.34 17.06 0.27
C THR A 52 15.22 17.83 -0.46
N PRO A 53 15.49 19.06 -0.95
CA PRO A 53 14.55 19.79 -1.80
C PRO A 53 14.06 18.98 -3.01
N GLU A 54 14.92 18.16 -3.63
CA GLU A 54 14.56 17.30 -4.76
C GLU A 54 13.53 16.23 -4.35
N THR A 55 13.68 15.68 -3.14
CA THR A 55 12.72 14.71 -2.59
C THR A 55 11.35 15.36 -2.40
N LYS A 56 11.31 16.57 -1.82
CA LYS A 56 10.08 17.35 -1.67
C LYS A 56 9.42 17.65 -3.01
N TRP A 57 10.19 18.03 -4.03
CA TRP A 57 9.67 18.23 -5.39
C TRP A 57 9.07 16.96 -6.01
N LYS A 58 9.67 15.79 -5.77
CA LYS A 58 9.10 14.52 -6.25
C LYS A 58 7.74 14.26 -5.59
N ILE A 59 7.63 14.40 -4.27
CA ILE A 59 6.37 14.23 -3.55
C ILE A 59 5.33 15.26 -4.00
N TYR A 60 5.69 16.55 -4.07
CA TYR A 60 4.81 17.63 -4.50
C TYR A 60 4.20 17.37 -5.89
N ARG A 61 4.98 16.84 -6.83
CA ARG A 61 4.48 16.48 -8.17
C ARG A 61 3.48 15.34 -8.12
N GLU A 62 3.70 14.32 -7.28
CA GLU A 62 2.74 13.22 -7.10
C GLU A 62 1.43 13.72 -6.51
N VAL A 63 1.49 14.59 -5.49
CA VAL A 63 0.31 15.23 -4.88
C VAL A 63 -0.46 16.06 -5.90
N LYS A 64 0.23 16.89 -6.71
CA LYS A 64 -0.41 17.73 -7.73
C LYS A 64 -1.11 16.92 -8.82
N LYS A 65 -0.58 15.76 -9.21
CA LYS A 65 -1.23 14.87 -10.20
C LYS A 65 -2.60 14.37 -9.74
N LEU A 66 -2.87 14.37 -8.42
CA LEU A 66 -4.17 14.02 -7.84
C LEU A 66 -5.18 15.18 -7.89
N GLY A 67 -4.74 16.40 -8.22
CA GLY A 67 -5.60 17.59 -8.16
C GLY A 67 -5.78 18.17 -6.75
N ILE A 68 -5.02 17.68 -5.76
CA ILE A 68 -5.03 18.24 -4.41
C ILE A 68 -4.41 19.64 -4.43
N LYS A 69 -5.16 20.63 -3.95
CA LYS A 69 -4.75 22.04 -3.94
C LYS A 69 -4.22 22.52 -2.60
N ASN A 70 -4.67 21.92 -1.49
CA ASN A 70 -4.28 22.31 -0.15
C ASN A 70 -3.17 21.39 0.35
N ILE A 71 -1.96 21.93 0.51
CA ILE A 71 -0.74 21.16 0.80
C ILE A 71 0.07 21.85 1.88
N ILE A 72 0.47 21.10 2.91
CA ILE A 72 1.41 21.56 3.92
C ILE A 72 2.83 21.37 3.38
N VAL A 73 3.55 22.48 3.20
CA VAL A 73 4.87 22.49 2.56
C VAL A 73 6.02 22.70 3.54
N ALA A 74 5.74 23.18 4.75
CA ALA A 74 6.75 23.43 5.77
C ALA A 74 6.23 23.34 7.21
N CYS A 75 7.17 23.10 8.13
CA CYS A 75 7.00 23.29 9.56
C CYS A 75 8.18 24.14 10.05
N PHE A 76 7.93 25.42 10.34
CA PHE A 76 8.99 26.33 10.71
C PHE A 76 9.28 26.23 12.21
N VAL A 77 10.15 25.27 12.57
CA VAL A 77 10.75 25.17 13.91
C VAL A 77 12.09 25.93 13.97
N HIS A 78 12.66 26.08 15.17
CA HIS A 78 13.89 26.84 15.43
C HIS A 78 15.16 26.36 14.68
N MET A 79 15.10 25.27 13.91
CA MET A 79 16.24 24.77 13.12
C MET A 79 16.07 25.11 11.63
N THR A 80 17.17 25.44 10.95
CA THR A 80 17.22 25.65 9.50
C THR A 80 16.94 24.31 8.80
N SER A 81 15.75 24.16 8.20
CA SER A 81 15.37 22.97 7.46
C SER A 81 15.52 23.20 5.95
N GLY A 82 15.57 22.12 5.16
CA GLY A 82 15.47 22.20 3.69
C GLY A 82 14.14 22.77 3.19
N ASP A 83 13.21 23.13 4.07
CA ASP A 83 11.90 23.70 3.75
C ASP A 83 12.03 25.12 3.18
N GLU A 84 12.92 25.95 3.74
CA GLU A 84 13.13 27.32 3.28
C GLU A 84 13.58 27.34 1.80
N VAL A 85 14.55 26.49 1.46
CA VAL A 85 15.03 26.32 0.08
C VAL A 85 13.92 25.82 -0.84
N PHE A 86 13.14 24.84 -0.39
CA PHE A 86 12.03 24.31 -1.18
C PHE A 86 10.96 25.38 -1.46
N ILE A 87 10.59 26.20 -0.46
CA ILE A 87 9.61 27.26 -0.64
C ILE A 87 10.14 28.38 -1.53
N GLN A 88 11.40 28.78 -1.37
CA GLN A 88 12.03 29.74 -2.28
C GLN A 88 11.96 29.26 -3.72
N GLN A 89 12.27 27.97 -3.98
CA GLN A 89 12.12 27.38 -5.31
C GLN A 89 10.67 27.33 -5.82
N LEU A 90 9.67 27.12 -4.95
CA LEU A 90 8.26 27.22 -5.32
C LEU A 90 7.91 28.66 -5.77
N CYS A 91 8.36 29.66 -5.02
CA CYS A 91 8.17 31.07 -5.33
C CYS A 91 8.86 31.47 -6.64
N GLU A 92 10.13 31.11 -6.83
CA GLU A 92 10.91 31.40 -8.04
C GLU A 92 10.31 30.79 -9.30
N ARG A 93 9.67 29.62 -9.18
CA ARG A 93 8.99 28.93 -10.30
C ARG A 93 7.56 29.44 -10.54
N GLY A 94 7.08 30.41 -9.76
CA GLY A 94 5.74 30.98 -9.91
C GLY A 94 4.61 30.00 -9.57
N GLU A 95 4.85 29.04 -8.68
CA GLU A 95 3.80 28.13 -8.21
C GLU A 95 2.71 28.91 -7.45
N ASP A 96 1.45 28.48 -7.60
CA ASP A 96 0.35 29.10 -6.87
C ASP A 96 0.40 28.70 -5.39
N ARG A 97 0.55 29.72 -4.54
CA ARG A 97 0.67 29.58 -3.08
C ARG A 97 -0.67 29.66 -2.35
N SER A 98 -1.78 29.88 -3.06
CA SER A 98 -3.11 30.09 -2.48
C SER A 98 -3.68 28.89 -1.70
N GLY A 99 -3.11 27.71 -1.90
CA GLY A 99 -3.40 26.49 -1.16
C GLY A 99 -2.17 25.90 -0.43
N LEU A 100 -1.08 26.63 -0.31
CA LEU A 100 0.11 26.14 0.39
C LEU A 100 0.10 26.65 1.83
N PHE A 101 0.32 25.74 2.79
CA PHE A 101 0.26 26.01 4.23
C PHE A 101 1.59 25.69 4.91
N ALA A 102 1.86 26.38 6.02
CA ALA A 102 2.92 26.04 6.95
C ALA A 102 2.40 25.99 8.40
N LEU A 103 2.99 25.09 9.17
CA LEU A 103 2.74 24.96 10.61
C LEU A 103 3.56 26.02 11.37
N CYS A 104 2.94 26.62 12.38
CA CYS A 104 3.53 27.61 13.26
C CYS A 104 3.05 27.40 14.70
N GLU A 105 3.96 27.44 15.67
CA GLU A 105 3.58 27.50 17.08
C GLU A 105 2.88 28.84 17.39
N VAL A 106 1.98 28.82 18.38
CA VAL A 106 1.33 30.05 18.89
C VAL A 106 2.28 30.91 19.74
N THR A 107 3.39 30.34 20.22
CA THR A 107 4.37 30.99 21.10
C THR A 107 5.80 30.52 20.78
N GLU A 108 6.81 31.34 21.10
CA GLU A 108 8.25 31.00 21.00
C GLU A 108 8.76 30.11 22.16
N GLY A 109 7.85 29.65 23.01
CA GLY A 109 8.13 28.78 24.14
C GLY A 109 7.35 29.18 25.37
N THR A 110 7.78 28.66 26.52
CA THR A 110 7.17 28.98 27.81
C THR A 110 8.23 29.23 28.87
N LYS A 111 7.89 30.07 29.85
CA LYS A 111 8.65 30.24 31.09
C LYS A 111 7.78 29.84 32.27
N ASN A 112 8.16 28.78 32.97
CA ASN A 112 7.36 28.20 34.05
C ASN A 112 5.91 27.91 33.59
N LYS A 113 5.75 27.31 32.41
CA LYS A 113 4.47 27.00 31.76
C LYS A 113 3.56 28.20 31.43
N ILE A 114 4.09 29.41 31.46
CA ILE A 114 3.41 30.60 30.92
C ILE A 114 3.96 30.86 29.51
N PRO A 115 3.11 31.03 28.48
CA PRO A 115 3.55 31.30 27.11
C PRO A 115 4.24 32.66 26.98
N ASP A 116 5.14 32.78 26.01
CA ASP A 116 5.66 34.07 25.56
C ASP A 116 4.57 34.82 24.77
N THR A 117 4.12 35.93 25.32
CA THR A 117 3.07 36.78 24.72
C THR A 117 3.63 37.90 23.86
N GLU A 118 4.93 38.19 23.97
CA GLU A 118 5.55 39.39 23.40
C GLU A 118 6.20 39.11 22.05
N SER A 119 6.97 38.02 21.96
CA SER A 119 7.72 37.67 20.76
C SER A 119 6.78 37.21 19.65
N VAL A 120 6.99 37.74 18.44
CA VAL A 120 6.32 37.22 17.24
C VAL A 120 6.85 35.80 16.98
N PRO A 121 5.98 34.80 16.79
CA PRO A 121 6.43 33.45 16.47
C PRO A 121 7.37 33.40 15.27
N THR A 122 8.50 32.71 15.41
CA THR A 122 9.55 32.54 14.40
C THR A 122 8.96 31.98 13.11
N GLY A 123 7.99 31.08 13.20
CA GLY A 123 7.30 30.54 12.03
C GLY A 123 6.61 31.61 11.18
N LEU A 124 5.95 32.58 11.82
CA LEU A 124 5.33 33.71 11.13
C LEU A 124 6.35 34.63 10.46
N LEU A 125 7.48 34.89 11.13
CA LEU A 125 8.57 35.70 10.57
C LEU A 125 9.17 35.02 9.32
N LYS A 126 9.47 33.72 9.42
CA LYS A 126 10.00 32.94 8.28
C LYS A 126 9.01 32.88 7.11
N MET A 127 7.73 32.66 7.40
CA MET A 127 6.66 32.70 6.40
C MET A 127 6.66 34.03 5.63
N ALA A 128 6.76 35.15 6.34
CA ALA A 128 6.85 36.48 5.74
C ALA A 128 8.09 36.61 4.83
N GLU A 129 9.25 36.12 5.28
CA GLU A 129 10.51 36.16 4.53
C GLU A 129 10.44 35.36 3.22
N VAL A 130 9.87 34.15 3.25
CA VAL A 130 9.76 33.28 2.06
C VAL A 130 8.50 33.55 1.22
N GLY A 131 7.64 34.47 1.66
CA GLY A 131 6.41 34.87 0.99
C GLY A 131 5.28 33.82 1.06
N LEU A 132 5.34 32.86 1.97
CA LEU A 132 4.24 31.95 2.25
C LEU A 132 3.30 32.60 3.25
N TYR A 133 1.99 32.49 3.07
CA TYR A 133 1.05 33.26 3.90
C TYR A 133 -0.02 32.43 4.61
N ASN A 134 -0.43 31.25 4.14
CA ASN A 134 -1.42 30.46 4.86
C ASN A 134 -0.79 29.69 6.02
N VAL A 135 -1.37 29.85 7.21
CA VAL A 135 -0.81 29.37 8.47
C VAL A 135 -1.70 28.33 9.11
N ILE A 136 -1.10 27.35 9.75
CA ILE A 136 -1.72 26.42 10.69
C ILE A 136 -1.10 26.70 12.06
N PHE A 137 -1.89 27.25 12.97
CA PHE A 137 -1.44 27.45 14.35
C PHE A 137 -1.58 26.17 15.15
N GLU A 138 -0.48 25.72 15.74
CA GLU A 138 -0.43 24.58 16.66
C GLU A 138 -0.76 25.07 18.07
N LEU A 139 -1.88 24.58 18.64
CA LEU A 139 -2.37 24.98 19.95
C LEU A 139 -2.50 23.77 20.89
N ASP A 140 -1.84 23.87 22.03
CA ASP A 140 -2.00 22.96 23.16
C ASP A 140 -2.98 23.54 24.18
N LEU A 141 -3.92 22.73 24.67
CA LEU A 141 -4.94 23.12 25.65
C LEU A 141 -4.93 22.25 26.91
N SER A 142 -4.06 21.25 26.98
CA SER A 142 -3.82 20.45 28.18
C SER A 142 -2.87 21.14 29.17
N ASP A 143 -2.88 20.67 30.42
CA ASP A 143 -1.99 21.17 31.48
C ASP A 143 -0.53 20.68 31.34
N VAL A 144 -0.23 19.93 30.28
CA VAL A 144 1.13 19.46 30.00
C VAL A 144 2.02 20.64 29.62
N THR A 145 1.58 21.45 28.65
CA THR A 145 2.35 22.57 28.09
C THR A 145 2.19 23.85 28.90
N TYR A 146 0.95 24.20 29.27
CA TYR A 146 0.63 25.48 29.91
C TYR A 146 0.01 25.31 31.31
N ASP A 147 0.17 26.34 32.14
CA ASP A 147 -0.46 26.44 33.45
C ASP A 147 -1.65 27.40 33.35
N PHE A 148 -2.84 26.84 33.15
CA PHE A 148 -4.06 27.61 32.92
C PHE A 148 -4.65 28.26 34.18
N ASP A 149 -4.14 27.94 35.37
CA ASP A 149 -4.47 28.68 36.59
C ASP A 149 -3.75 30.03 36.62
N ARG A 150 -2.56 30.10 36.03
CA ARG A 150 -1.72 31.31 35.96
C ARG A 150 -1.85 32.05 34.63
N PHE A 151 -2.27 31.36 33.57
CA PHE A 151 -2.53 31.92 32.25
C PHE A 151 -3.88 31.40 31.73
N PRO A 152 -5.00 32.03 32.17
CA PRO A 152 -6.35 31.58 31.85
C PRO A 152 -6.62 31.40 30.36
N ILE A 153 -7.61 30.56 30.03
CA ILE A 153 -7.98 30.24 28.65
C ILE A 153 -8.32 31.48 27.82
N ASP A 154 -8.93 32.50 28.44
CA ASP A 154 -9.26 33.76 27.76
C ASP A 154 -8.00 34.52 27.30
N ASP A 155 -6.91 34.47 28.08
CA ASP A 155 -5.63 35.08 27.71
C ASP A 155 -4.96 34.31 26.57
N MET A 156 -5.08 32.98 26.56
CA MET A 156 -4.64 32.15 25.43
C MET A 156 -5.43 32.45 24.16
N CYS A 157 -6.75 32.61 24.27
CA CYS A 157 -7.61 33.02 23.17
C CYS A 157 -7.22 34.42 22.64
N ALA A 158 -6.96 35.37 23.54
CA ALA A 158 -6.50 36.70 23.17
C ALA A 158 -5.15 36.67 22.44
N LEU A 159 -4.20 35.84 22.91
CA LEU A 159 -2.91 35.64 22.26
C LEU A 159 -3.07 35.05 20.85
N LEU A 160 -3.89 34.02 20.69
CA LEU A 160 -4.20 33.45 19.37
C LEU A 160 -4.84 34.48 18.45
N GLY A 161 -5.81 35.25 18.94
CA GLY A 161 -6.45 36.33 18.19
C GLY A 161 -5.47 37.41 17.73
N LYS A 162 -4.52 37.79 18.58
CA LYS A 162 -3.43 38.72 18.24
C LYS A 162 -2.63 38.22 17.03
N TRP A 163 -2.27 36.94 16.99
CA TRP A 163 -1.49 36.39 15.88
C TRP A 163 -2.29 36.19 14.59
N ILE A 164 -3.58 35.86 14.70
CA ILE A 164 -4.48 35.82 13.55
C ILE A 164 -4.54 37.20 12.89
N VAL A 165 -4.79 38.27 13.66
CA VAL A 165 -4.80 39.64 13.14
C VAL A 165 -3.45 40.00 12.51
N TRP A 166 -2.35 39.64 13.18
CA TRP A 166 -1.00 39.86 12.65
C TRP A 166 -0.81 39.21 11.27
N CYS A 167 -1.33 38.01 11.03
CA CYS A 167 -1.23 37.34 9.74
C CYS A 167 -1.93 38.12 8.62
N HIS A 168 -3.11 38.66 8.87
CA HIS A 168 -3.84 39.49 7.89
C HIS A 168 -3.11 40.81 7.60
N ASP A 169 -2.54 41.43 8.63
CA ASP A 169 -1.84 42.71 8.53
C ASP A 169 -0.46 42.60 7.87
N ARG A 170 0.24 41.48 8.08
CA ARG A 170 1.68 41.36 7.76
C ARG A 170 2.03 40.29 6.75
N LEU A 171 1.28 39.19 6.65
CA LEU A 171 1.53 38.16 5.65
C LEU A 171 0.81 38.49 4.36
N HIS A 172 -0.53 38.49 4.39
CA HIS A 172 -1.33 38.72 3.20
C HIS A 172 -2.82 38.99 3.54
N PRO A 173 -3.51 39.91 2.85
CA PRO A 173 -4.93 40.21 3.13
C PRO A 173 -5.89 39.02 2.94
N ARG A 174 -5.53 38.07 2.05
CA ARG A 174 -6.30 36.84 1.78
C ARG A 174 -5.71 35.60 2.46
N VAL A 175 -4.96 35.79 3.55
CA VAL A 175 -4.44 34.67 4.32
C VAL A 175 -5.56 33.74 4.77
N LYS A 176 -5.33 32.43 4.66
CA LYS A 176 -6.14 31.42 5.33
C LYS A 176 -5.42 30.99 6.60
N VAL A 177 -6.07 31.21 7.73
CA VAL A 177 -5.60 30.75 9.03
C VAL A 177 -6.38 29.49 9.40
N LEU A 178 -5.67 28.43 9.74
CA LEU A 178 -6.20 27.23 10.36
C LEU A 178 -5.67 27.13 11.80
N VAL A 179 -6.44 26.53 12.70
CA VAL A 179 -6.02 26.29 14.09
C VAL A 179 -6.12 24.80 14.40
N ASN A 180 -5.01 24.18 14.79
CA ASN A 180 -4.92 22.78 15.15
C ASN A 180 -4.90 22.59 16.66
N PHE A 181 -5.82 21.78 17.20
CA PHE A 181 -5.76 21.29 18.57
C PHE A 181 -4.87 20.05 18.63
N ARG A 182 -3.58 20.25 18.97
CA ARG A 182 -2.53 19.21 18.91
C ARG A 182 -2.69 18.14 19.98
N ASP A 183 -3.09 18.52 21.18
CA ASP A 183 -3.26 17.63 22.34
C ASP A 183 -4.73 17.34 22.66
N LEU A 184 -5.60 17.35 21.63
CA LEU A 184 -7.04 17.28 21.80
C LEU A 184 -7.52 16.12 22.70
N PRO A 185 -7.01 14.87 22.59
CA PRO A 185 -7.46 13.79 23.45
C PRO A 185 -7.26 14.07 24.94
N ASP A 186 -6.15 14.72 25.30
CA ASP A 186 -5.87 15.09 26.70
C ASP A 186 -6.76 16.27 27.12
N ALA A 187 -6.86 17.30 26.28
CA ALA A 187 -7.72 18.45 26.55
C ALA A 187 -9.20 18.05 26.72
N MET A 188 -9.74 17.20 25.84
CA MET A 188 -11.13 16.74 25.89
C MET A 188 -11.42 15.80 27.06
N SER A 189 -10.42 15.02 27.50
CA SER A 189 -10.59 14.08 28.62
C SER A 189 -10.61 14.80 29.97
N TYR A 190 -9.78 15.82 30.15
CA TYR A 190 -9.59 16.47 31.45
C TYR A 190 -10.24 17.85 31.54
N ASN A 191 -10.20 18.64 30.46
CA ASN A 191 -10.62 20.04 30.45
C ASN A 191 -11.38 20.42 29.16
N PRO A 192 -12.47 19.72 28.78
CA PRO A 192 -13.16 19.95 27.50
C PRO A 192 -13.72 21.37 27.36
N GLU A 193 -14.01 22.04 28.47
CA GLU A 193 -14.44 23.45 28.46
C GLU A 193 -13.43 24.36 27.76
N ARG A 194 -12.12 24.12 27.89
CA ARG A 194 -11.09 24.95 27.24
C ARG A 194 -11.17 24.87 25.72
N VAL A 195 -11.42 23.67 25.19
CA VAL A 195 -11.61 23.46 23.75
C VAL A 195 -12.85 24.22 23.29
N PHE A 196 -13.98 24.05 23.98
CA PHE A 196 -15.24 24.70 23.61
C PHE A 196 -15.15 26.22 23.71
N ARG A 197 -14.55 26.76 24.77
CA ARG A 197 -14.29 28.20 24.91
C ARG A 197 -13.42 28.76 23.80
N THR A 198 -12.37 28.03 23.40
CA THR A 198 -11.54 28.44 22.27
C THR A 198 -12.35 28.47 20.97
N VAL A 199 -13.18 27.45 20.71
CA VAL A 199 -14.04 27.40 19.51
C VAL A 199 -15.07 28.54 19.52
N GLU A 200 -15.70 28.81 20.66
CA GLU A 200 -16.64 29.93 20.85
C GLU A 200 -15.96 31.27 20.57
N TYR A 201 -14.79 31.50 21.15
CA TYR A 201 -14.01 32.72 20.96
C TYR A 201 -13.66 32.93 19.47
N LEU A 202 -13.13 31.89 18.80
CA LEU A 202 -12.77 31.98 17.39
C LEU A 202 -13.99 32.24 16.51
N ALA A 203 -15.15 31.65 16.82
CA ALA A 203 -16.40 31.91 16.11
C ALA A 203 -16.89 33.36 16.28
N GLN A 204 -16.57 34.01 17.40
CA GLN A 204 -16.96 35.39 17.70
C GLN A 204 -16.00 36.44 17.11
N LEU A 205 -14.85 36.04 16.57
CA LEU A 205 -13.96 36.94 15.86
C LEU A 205 -14.69 37.59 14.66
N PRO A 206 -14.30 38.83 14.28
CA PRO A 206 -14.82 39.48 13.08
C PRO A 206 -14.64 38.59 11.85
N GLU A 207 -15.63 38.57 10.97
CA GLU A 207 -15.68 37.65 9.82
C GLU A 207 -14.42 37.71 8.95
N TRP A 208 -13.81 38.89 8.80
CA TRP A 208 -12.62 39.10 7.97
C TRP A 208 -11.32 38.51 8.56
N VAL A 209 -11.26 38.22 9.87
CA VAL A 209 -10.14 37.52 10.53
C VAL A 209 -10.51 36.14 11.05
N ARG A 210 -11.78 35.73 10.93
CA ARG A 210 -12.21 34.45 11.47
C ARG A 210 -11.42 33.31 10.78
N PRO A 211 -10.92 32.31 11.52
CA PRO A 211 -10.16 31.24 10.91
C PRO A 211 -10.94 30.53 9.80
N PHE A 212 -10.20 30.10 8.78
CA PHE A 212 -10.71 29.34 7.65
C PHE A 212 -11.26 27.98 8.07
N GLY A 213 -10.74 27.41 9.17
CA GLY A 213 -11.13 26.12 9.68
C GLY A 213 -10.35 25.71 10.92
N LEU A 214 -10.78 24.59 11.50
CA LEU A 214 -10.16 23.94 12.63
C LEU A 214 -9.60 22.58 12.22
N LEU A 215 -8.54 22.18 12.89
CA LEU A 215 -8.04 20.82 12.86
C LEU A 215 -7.96 20.29 14.28
N PHE A 216 -7.96 18.98 14.39
CA PHE A 216 -7.47 18.34 15.59
C PHE A 216 -6.68 17.09 15.26
N GLU A 217 -5.79 16.75 16.17
CA GLU A 217 -4.93 15.59 16.07
C GLU A 217 -5.27 14.56 17.14
N GLU A 218 -5.20 13.28 16.78
CA GLU A 218 -4.99 12.18 17.72
C GLU A 218 -3.53 11.72 17.56
N PRO A 219 -2.59 12.28 18.36
CA PRO A 219 -1.15 12.13 18.11
C PRO A 219 -0.59 10.77 18.51
N ARG A 220 -1.33 10.01 19.33
CA ARG A 220 -0.83 8.81 20.01
C ARG A 220 -1.28 7.51 19.37
N GLY A 221 -2.25 7.55 18.46
CA GLY A 221 -3.03 6.43 17.96
C GLY A 221 -3.80 5.66 19.02
N THR A 222 -4.13 6.27 20.17
CA THR A 222 -4.65 5.58 21.37
C THR A 222 -6.17 5.59 21.50
N SER A 223 -6.80 6.66 21.04
CA SER A 223 -8.24 6.86 21.19
C SER A 223 -9.01 5.93 20.25
N VAL A 224 -10.15 5.41 20.70
CA VAL A 224 -11.01 4.57 19.85
C VAL A 224 -11.84 5.44 18.88
N PRO A 225 -12.31 4.90 17.74
CA PRO A 225 -13.06 5.68 16.76
C PRO A 225 -14.23 6.48 17.34
N GLU A 226 -14.98 5.89 18.28
CA GLU A 226 -16.14 6.50 18.92
C GLU A 226 -15.78 7.74 19.74
N GLU A 227 -14.65 7.73 20.45
CA GLU A 227 -14.18 8.87 21.26
C GLU A 227 -13.88 10.06 20.35
N CYS A 228 -13.08 9.84 19.31
CA CYS A 228 -12.75 10.88 18.33
C CYS A 228 -14.01 11.40 17.60
N GLY A 229 -14.96 10.49 17.29
CA GLY A 229 -16.25 10.87 16.74
C GLY A 229 -17.04 11.80 17.66
N ILE A 230 -17.07 11.51 18.96
CA ILE A 230 -17.71 12.38 19.96
C ILE A 230 -17.01 13.74 20.02
N PHE A 231 -15.68 13.79 19.99
CA PHE A 231 -14.95 15.06 19.98
C PHE A 231 -15.34 15.93 18.78
N ALA A 232 -15.30 15.36 17.58
CA ALA A 232 -15.69 16.07 16.35
C ALA A 232 -17.14 16.54 16.39
N LYS A 233 -18.05 15.72 16.90
CA LYS A 233 -19.48 16.05 17.02
C LYS A 233 -19.71 17.27 17.89
N TYR A 234 -19.08 17.33 19.07
CA TYR A 234 -19.28 18.46 19.98
C TYR A 234 -18.55 19.72 19.52
N ILE A 235 -17.35 19.61 18.94
CA ILE A 235 -16.67 20.75 18.31
C ILE A 235 -17.57 21.32 17.19
N ARG A 236 -18.05 20.47 16.28
CA ARG A 236 -18.96 20.89 15.20
C ARG A 236 -20.23 21.53 15.76
N LYS A 237 -20.81 20.98 16.83
CA LYS A 237 -21.99 21.56 17.49
C LYS A 237 -21.70 22.99 17.97
N VAL A 238 -20.60 23.22 18.67
CA VAL A 238 -20.21 24.57 19.15
C VAL A 238 -20.01 25.53 17.97
N MET A 239 -19.36 25.09 16.89
CA MET A 239 -19.22 25.90 15.67
C MET A 239 -20.60 26.29 15.09
N MET A 240 -21.52 25.33 14.96
CA MET A 240 -22.85 25.56 14.39
C MET A 240 -23.73 26.45 15.28
N ASP A 241 -23.70 26.24 16.60
CA ASP A 241 -24.44 27.06 17.56
C ASP A 241 -23.98 28.53 17.51
N ASN A 242 -22.73 28.78 17.11
CA ASN A 242 -22.16 30.10 16.89
C ASN A 242 -22.17 30.55 15.40
N LYS A 243 -22.91 29.86 14.52
CA LYS A 243 -23.05 30.18 13.08
C LYS A 243 -21.72 30.26 12.33
N TRP A 244 -20.78 29.39 12.67
CA TRP A 244 -19.48 29.30 12.01
C TRP A 244 -19.40 28.08 11.08
N GLU A 245 -19.70 28.30 9.80
CA GLU A 245 -19.67 27.29 8.74
C GLU A 245 -18.27 27.11 8.13
N ALA A 246 -17.28 26.81 8.97
CA ALA A 246 -15.91 26.53 8.53
C ALA A 246 -15.58 25.04 8.49
N ASP A 247 -14.45 24.72 7.86
CA ASP A 247 -13.96 23.35 7.75
C ASP A 247 -13.48 22.82 9.12
N LEU A 248 -13.75 21.54 9.39
CA LEU A 248 -13.24 20.80 10.55
C LEU A 248 -12.55 19.55 10.04
N LEU A 249 -11.23 19.48 10.27
CA LEU A 249 -10.36 18.42 9.79
C LEU A 249 -9.85 17.56 10.94
N VAL A 250 -9.44 16.34 10.61
CA VAL A 250 -8.84 15.41 11.56
C VAL A 250 -7.51 14.85 11.05
N HIS A 251 -6.56 14.68 11.96
CA HIS A 251 -5.33 13.88 11.80
C HIS A 251 -5.30 12.74 12.81
N VAL A 252 -5.02 11.51 12.39
CA VAL A 252 -5.05 10.33 13.27
C VAL A 252 -3.83 9.46 13.07
N HIS A 253 -3.10 9.16 14.14
CA HIS A 253 -1.97 8.22 14.11
C HIS A 253 -2.40 6.75 14.29
N GLU A 254 -1.60 5.80 13.79
CA GLU A 254 -2.01 4.39 13.60
C GLU A 254 -1.68 3.42 14.74
N LYS A 255 -1.09 3.86 15.85
CA LYS A 255 -0.46 2.99 16.88
C LYS A 255 -1.13 1.64 17.17
N TYR A 256 -2.47 1.58 17.28
CA TYR A 256 -3.23 0.35 17.57
C TYR A 256 -4.12 -0.17 16.43
N GLY A 257 -3.95 0.29 15.19
CA GLY A 257 -4.65 -0.27 14.02
C GLY A 257 -6.02 0.34 13.73
N TYR A 258 -6.31 1.54 14.26
CA TYR A 258 -7.64 2.16 14.17
C TYR A 258 -7.69 3.41 13.28
N CYS A 259 -6.58 3.92 12.74
CA CYS A 259 -6.55 5.27 12.19
C CYS A 259 -7.56 5.50 11.05
N ASP A 260 -7.69 4.55 10.12
CA ASP A 260 -8.61 4.66 8.98
C ASP A 260 -10.09 4.59 9.44
N ALA A 261 -10.39 3.73 10.42
CA ALA A 261 -11.73 3.62 10.99
C ALA A 261 -12.11 4.88 11.78
N THR A 262 -11.16 5.41 12.56
CA THR A 262 -11.30 6.66 13.31
C THR A 262 -11.51 7.84 12.37
N ALA A 263 -10.77 7.95 11.28
CA ALA A 263 -10.96 9.01 10.29
C ALA A 263 -12.38 9.00 9.70
N LEU A 264 -12.88 7.83 9.28
CA LEU A 264 -14.26 7.69 8.79
C LEU A 264 -15.29 8.01 9.87
N GLN A 265 -15.08 7.56 11.12
CA GLN A 265 -15.99 7.84 12.23
C GLN A 265 -16.08 9.34 12.53
N VAL A 266 -14.96 10.05 12.49
CA VAL A 266 -14.90 11.49 12.69
C VAL A 266 -15.62 12.25 11.57
N LEU A 267 -15.44 11.84 10.30
CA LEU A 267 -16.17 12.40 9.17
C LEU A 267 -17.69 12.18 9.29
N MET A 268 -18.12 10.98 9.71
CA MET A 268 -19.54 10.71 10.00
C MET A 268 -20.10 11.55 11.15
N SER A 269 -19.24 12.05 12.03
CA SER A 269 -19.64 12.73 13.26
C SER A 269 -19.63 14.26 13.16
N GLY A 270 -19.23 14.83 12.01
CA GLY A 270 -19.35 16.28 11.74
C GLY A 270 -18.09 16.94 11.21
N ALA A 271 -16.96 16.23 11.14
CA ALA A 271 -15.81 16.71 10.37
C ALA A 271 -16.12 16.63 8.87
N ASN A 272 -15.56 17.55 8.09
CA ASN A 272 -15.73 17.58 6.64
C ASN A 272 -14.41 17.59 5.89
N GLY A 273 -13.30 17.34 6.59
CA GLY A 273 -12.01 17.18 5.96
C GLY A 273 -11.08 16.25 6.70
N ILE A 274 -9.99 15.92 6.03
CA ILE A 274 -8.87 15.16 6.56
C ILE A 274 -7.59 15.97 6.41
N TRP A 275 -6.73 15.85 7.41
CA TRP A 275 -5.34 16.23 7.34
C TRP A 275 -4.53 14.95 7.38
N GLY A 276 -3.82 14.63 6.31
CA GLY A 276 -3.15 13.34 6.19
C GLY A 276 -2.22 13.25 4.99
N SER A 277 -1.41 12.19 4.97
CA SER A 277 -0.50 11.90 3.87
C SER A 277 -1.20 10.99 2.85
N ILE A 278 -0.81 11.06 1.57
CA ILE A 278 -1.34 10.15 0.55
C ILE A 278 -1.03 8.70 0.91
N CYS A 279 0.16 8.43 1.47
CA CYS A 279 0.55 7.13 2.00
C CYS A 279 0.54 7.12 3.53
N THR A 280 0.55 5.94 4.16
CA THR A 280 0.56 5.78 5.62
C THR A 280 1.90 6.13 6.26
N GLU A 281 3.00 6.11 5.50
CA GLU A 281 4.35 6.32 6.03
C GLU A 281 4.50 7.70 6.69
N ASN A 282 4.68 7.68 8.01
CA ASN A 282 4.73 8.83 8.89
C ASN A 282 5.45 8.47 10.22
N ALA A 283 5.56 9.41 11.16
CA ALA A 283 5.94 9.23 12.55
C ALA A 283 5.27 8.02 13.19
N ASN A 284 6.03 7.37 14.07
CA ASN A 284 5.65 6.16 14.77
C ASN A 284 5.25 5.04 13.79
N MET A 285 4.01 4.56 13.87
CA MET A 285 3.46 3.47 13.05
C MET A 285 2.81 3.96 11.75
N GLY A 286 2.70 5.27 11.56
CA GLY A 286 1.96 5.85 10.43
C GLY A 286 0.74 6.67 10.87
N ASN A 287 -0.06 7.07 9.89
CA ASN A 287 -1.33 7.78 10.06
C ASN A 287 -2.43 7.27 9.13
N ALA A 288 -3.64 7.79 9.31
CA ALA A 288 -4.74 7.61 8.38
C ALA A 288 -4.37 8.17 7.00
N SER A 289 -4.34 7.28 6.01
CA SER A 289 -3.94 7.64 4.66
C SER A 289 -5.09 8.31 3.91
N SER A 290 -4.78 9.42 3.23
CA SER A 290 -5.72 10.07 2.30
C SER A 290 -6.10 9.14 1.14
N CYS A 291 -5.19 8.27 0.67
CA CYS A 291 -5.49 7.27 -0.35
C CYS A 291 -6.56 6.28 0.14
N VAL A 292 -6.38 5.73 1.34
CA VAL A 292 -7.32 4.76 1.93
C VAL A 292 -8.66 5.44 2.23
N THR A 293 -8.64 6.64 2.80
CA THR A 293 -9.85 7.39 3.14
C THR A 293 -10.67 7.73 1.89
N LEU A 294 -10.05 8.36 0.88
CA LEU A 294 -10.76 8.74 -0.35
C LEU A 294 -11.30 7.51 -1.10
N THR A 295 -10.55 6.41 -1.14
CA THR A 295 -11.03 5.15 -1.75
C THR A 295 -12.24 4.59 -0.99
N ASN A 296 -12.26 4.69 0.33
CA ASN A 296 -13.43 4.32 1.13
C ASN A 296 -14.65 5.22 0.86
N LEU A 297 -14.47 6.51 0.61
CA LEU A 297 -15.58 7.38 0.20
C LEU A 297 -16.10 7.01 -1.18
N ILE A 298 -15.21 6.72 -2.13
CA ILE A 298 -15.56 6.31 -3.49
C ILE A 298 -16.36 5.01 -3.48
N ARG A 299 -15.92 3.98 -2.75
CA ARG A 299 -16.66 2.69 -2.68
C ARG A 299 -18.03 2.84 -2.03
N LEU A 300 -18.22 3.84 -1.16
CA LEU A 300 -19.52 4.17 -0.55
C LEU A 300 -20.45 4.96 -1.48
N GLY A 301 -19.95 5.36 -2.67
CA GLY A 301 -20.69 6.04 -3.71
C GLY A 301 -20.48 7.56 -3.76
N ASN A 302 -19.42 8.09 -3.13
CA ASN A 302 -19.15 9.53 -3.14
C ASN A 302 -18.65 10.01 -4.51
N LYS A 303 -19.54 10.67 -5.26
CA LYS A 303 -19.25 11.20 -6.59
C LYS A 303 -18.44 12.49 -6.57
N LYS A 304 -18.58 13.30 -5.51
CA LYS A 304 -17.85 14.58 -5.39
C LYS A 304 -16.35 14.36 -5.31
N VAL A 305 -15.92 13.28 -4.66
CA VAL A 305 -14.51 12.84 -4.64
C VAL A 305 -14.02 12.52 -6.05
N LEU A 306 -14.81 11.76 -6.83
CA LEU A 306 -14.48 11.41 -8.22
C LEU A 306 -14.39 12.63 -9.13
N ASP A 307 -15.27 13.62 -8.92
CA ASP A 307 -15.29 14.86 -9.71
C ASP A 307 -14.12 15.79 -9.37
N ARG A 308 -13.66 15.78 -8.11
CA ARG A 308 -12.65 16.71 -7.58
C ARG A 308 -11.22 16.23 -7.78
N TYR A 309 -10.97 14.93 -7.69
CA TYR A 309 -9.63 14.37 -7.65
C TYR A 309 -9.39 13.35 -8.75
N ASN A 310 -8.14 13.22 -9.19
CA ASN A 310 -7.72 12.16 -10.11
C ASN A 310 -7.61 10.83 -9.36
N CYS A 311 -8.77 10.21 -9.13
CA CYS A 311 -8.89 9.04 -8.26
C CYS A 311 -8.30 7.77 -8.86
N THR A 312 -8.21 7.65 -10.19
CA THR A 312 -7.57 6.50 -10.85
C THR A 312 -6.05 6.50 -10.66
N TYR A 313 -5.43 7.66 -10.42
CA TYR A 313 -4.01 7.77 -10.10
C TYR A 313 -3.69 7.65 -8.60
N LEU A 314 -4.71 7.62 -7.73
CA LEU A 314 -4.55 7.67 -6.27
C LEU A 314 -3.66 6.55 -5.73
N ARG A 315 -3.88 5.33 -6.22
CA ARG A 315 -3.07 4.15 -5.89
C ARG A 315 -1.60 4.35 -6.27
N GLN A 316 -1.34 4.80 -7.50
CA GLN A 316 0.02 4.96 -8.01
C GLN A 316 0.76 6.09 -7.29
N ALA A 317 0.07 7.19 -6.96
CA ALA A 317 0.62 8.28 -6.17
C ALA A 317 1.05 7.78 -4.77
N ALA A 318 0.21 6.99 -4.10
CA ALA A 318 0.57 6.40 -2.80
C ALA A 318 1.82 5.51 -2.89
N ILE A 319 1.90 4.61 -3.87
CA ILE A 319 3.09 3.78 -4.11
C ILE A 319 4.33 4.66 -4.33
N ASN A 320 4.22 5.67 -5.18
CA ASN A 320 5.35 6.53 -5.52
C ASN A 320 5.83 7.33 -4.31
N VAL A 321 4.91 7.91 -3.54
CA VAL A 321 5.26 8.65 -2.31
C VAL A 321 5.87 7.71 -1.28
N THR A 322 5.36 6.49 -1.10
CA THR A 322 6.00 5.48 -0.25
C THR A 322 7.42 5.18 -0.72
N ARG A 323 7.65 4.91 -2.01
CA ARG A 323 9.00 4.65 -2.57
C ARG A 323 9.95 5.83 -2.40
N ILE A 324 9.47 7.03 -2.68
CA ILE A 324 10.25 8.26 -2.46
C ILE A 324 10.57 8.39 -0.97
N THR A 325 9.66 7.96 -0.10
CA THR A 325 9.79 8.07 1.35
C THR A 325 10.77 7.04 1.92
N THR A 326 10.53 5.76 1.70
CA THR A 326 11.24 4.65 2.35
C THR A 326 12.36 4.06 1.50
N GLY A 327 12.41 4.36 0.21
CA GLY A 327 13.26 3.67 -0.75
C GLY A 327 12.78 2.25 -1.12
N GLN A 328 11.60 1.84 -0.65
CA GLN A 328 11.04 0.51 -0.82
C GLN A 328 9.60 0.57 -1.35
N ASP A 329 9.12 -0.55 -1.87
CA ASP A 329 7.70 -0.71 -2.18
C ASP A 329 6.84 -0.66 -0.90
N PRO A 330 5.56 -0.27 -1.02
CA PRO A 330 4.62 -0.39 0.09
C PRO A 330 4.55 -1.82 0.64
N PRO A 331 4.29 -1.99 1.95
CA PRO A 331 4.07 -3.30 2.52
C PRO A 331 3.03 -4.08 1.72
N THR A 332 3.32 -5.36 1.48
CA THR A 332 2.53 -6.21 0.59
C THR A 332 1.04 -6.29 0.99
N LYS A 333 0.73 -6.16 2.29
CA LYS A 333 -0.62 -6.18 2.87
C LYS A 333 -1.25 -4.79 3.07
N GLN A 334 -0.56 -3.72 2.67
CA GLN A 334 -1.07 -2.37 2.84
C GLN A 334 -2.44 -2.22 2.13
N PRO A 335 -3.50 -1.78 2.83
CA PRO A 335 -4.80 -1.57 2.21
C PRO A 335 -4.71 -0.65 0.99
N ILE A 336 -5.49 -0.98 -0.04
CA ILE A 336 -5.63 -0.25 -1.31
C ILE A 336 -4.39 -0.27 -2.21
N TYR A 337 -3.20 -0.01 -1.68
CA TYR A 337 -1.99 0.20 -2.48
C TYR A 337 -0.83 -0.77 -2.23
N GLY A 338 -0.98 -1.75 -1.34
CA GLY A 338 -0.09 -2.91 -1.26
C GLY A 338 -0.26 -3.84 -2.46
N ALA A 339 0.76 -4.65 -2.76
CA ALA A 339 0.69 -5.58 -3.90
C ALA A 339 -0.49 -6.57 -3.81
N ARG A 340 -0.86 -7.02 -2.59
CA ARG A 340 -2.01 -7.93 -2.38
C ARG A 340 -3.37 -7.25 -2.39
N ALA A 341 -3.44 -5.93 -2.43
CA ALA A 341 -4.72 -5.22 -2.36
C ALA A 341 -5.62 -5.49 -3.59
N VAL A 342 -5.00 -5.88 -4.71
CA VAL A 342 -5.68 -6.22 -5.97
C VAL A 342 -5.75 -7.73 -6.21
N ASP A 343 -5.34 -8.56 -5.24
CA ASP A 343 -5.43 -10.01 -5.37
C ASP A 343 -6.89 -10.47 -5.32
N VAL A 344 -7.30 -11.27 -6.31
CA VAL A 344 -8.63 -11.89 -6.34
C VAL A 344 -8.47 -13.38 -6.08
N VAL A 345 -9.15 -13.90 -5.04
CA VAL A 345 -9.11 -15.33 -4.64
C VAL A 345 -10.45 -16.02 -4.86
N PHE A 346 -11.55 -15.28 -4.69
CA PHE A 346 -12.92 -15.73 -4.87
C PHE A 346 -13.66 -14.72 -5.75
N ASP A 347 -14.65 -15.18 -6.51
CA ASP A 347 -15.45 -14.31 -7.37
C ASP A 347 -16.08 -13.18 -6.54
N LEU A 348 -15.80 -11.94 -6.90
CA LEU A 348 -16.55 -10.79 -6.41
C LEU A 348 -17.97 -10.89 -6.97
N ASN A 349 -18.98 -10.64 -6.14
CA ASN A 349 -20.34 -10.49 -6.66
C ASN A 349 -20.37 -9.30 -7.64
N ASN A 350 -21.13 -9.40 -8.74
CA ASN A 350 -21.28 -8.33 -9.75
C ASN A 350 -21.74 -6.96 -9.20
N ASN A 351 -22.13 -6.88 -7.92
CA ASN A 351 -22.60 -5.68 -7.25
C ASN A 351 -21.57 -5.05 -6.29
N GLU A 352 -20.37 -5.63 -6.15
CA GLU A 352 -19.33 -5.13 -5.25
C GLU A 352 -18.38 -4.16 -5.99
N PHE A 353 -17.82 -3.20 -5.26
CA PHE A 353 -16.85 -2.26 -5.81
C PHE A 353 -15.55 -3.00 -6.16
N ASP A 354 -15.26 -3.12 -7.45
CA ASP A 354 -14.04 -3.76 -7.94
C ASP A 354 -12.87 -2.77 -7.95
N LEU A 355 -12.02 -2.91 -6.93
CA LEU A 355 -10.81 -2.10 -6.77
C LEU A 355 -9.82 -2.27 -7.93
N THR A 356 -9.73 -3.48 -8.48
CA THR A 356 -8.81 -3.83 -9.56
C THR A 356 -9.24 -3.13 -10.85
N SER A 357 -10.51 -3.26 -11.24
CA SER A 357 -11.07 -2.54 -12.38
C SER A 357 -11.01 -1.02 -12.20
N PHE A 358 -11.26 -0.51 -10.98
CA PHE A 358 -11.25 0.92 -10.70
C PHE A 358 -9.87 1.57 -10.98
N PHE A 359 -8.79 0.90 -10.58
CA PHE A 359 -7.42 1.38 -10.85
C PHE A 359 -6.87 0.94 -12.21
N GLY A 360 -7.64 0.18 -13.01
CA GLY A 360 -7.16 -0.37 -14.28
C GLY A 360 -6.04 -1.41 -14.11
N GLU A 361 -6.01 -2.08 -12.97
CA GLU A 361 -5.04 -3.13 -12.67
C GLU A 361 -5.54 -4.49 -13.16
N HIS A 362 -4.63 -5.43 -13.38
CA HIS A 362 -4.98 -6.83 -13.62
C HIS A 362 -4.57 -7.64 -12.39
N GLY A 363 -5.49 -7.75 -11.43
CA GLY A 363 -5.30 -8.49 -10.20
C GLY A 363 -4.89 -9.94 -10.47
N PRO A 364 -3.78 -10.44 -9.92
CA PRO A 364 -3.41 -11.82 -10.12
C PRO A 364 -4.45 -12.71 -9.43
N VAL A 365 -5.10 -13.59 -10.21
CA VAL A 365 -5.91 -14.67 -9.65
C VAL A 365 -4.97 -15.55 -8.81
N ARG A 366 -5.25 -15.69 -7.52
CA ARG A 366 -4.49 -16.62 -6.70
C ARG A 366 -4.83 -18.05 -7.09
N ILE A 367 -3.81 -18.79 -7.50
CA ILE A 367 -3.89 -20.19 -7.86
C ILE A 367 -3.63 -21.01 -6.60
N THR A 368 -4.70 -21.62 -6.10
CA THR A 368 -4.71 -22.54 -4.96
C THR A 368 -5.53 -23.77 -5.34
N ALA A 369 -5.46 -24.83 -4.54
CA ALA A 369 -6.31 -26.00 -4.73
C ALA A 369 -7.82 -25.69 -4.67
N LEU A 370 -8.22 -24.55 -4.07
CA LEU A 370 -9.61 -24.09 -3.99
C LEU A 370 -10.04 -23.22 -5.17
N THR A 371 -9.10 -22.80 -6.03
CA THR A 371 -9.38 -21.91 -7.14
C THR A 371 -10.22 -22.65 -8.21
N PRO A 372 -11.28 -22.03 -8.77
CA PRO A 372 -12.04 -22.62 -9.87
C PRO A 372 -11.16 -22.89 -11.09
N GLU A 373 -11.43 -23.98 -11.80
CA GLU A 373 -10.66 -24.41 -12.97
C GLU A 373 -10.62 -23.31 -14.05
N GLU A 374 -11.74 -22.66 -14.32
CA GLU A 374 -11.80 -21.57 -15.31
C GLU A 374 -10.90 -20.38 -14.94
N ALA A 375 -10.72 -20.10 -13.64
CA ALA A 375 -9.88 -19.01 -13.17
C ALA A 375 -8.38 -19.36 -13.34
N ILE A 376 -8.00 -20.62 -13.11
CA ILE A 376 -6.64 -21.11 -13.37
C ILE A 376 -6.34 -21.10 -14.88
N ARG A 377 -7.28 -21.56 -15.71
CA ARG A 377 -7.16 -21.52 -17.17
C ARG A 377 -7.02 -20.09 -17.68
N SER A 378 -7.84 -19.16 -17.17
CA SER A 378 -7.76 -17.74 -17.52
C SER A 378 -6.41 -17.15 -17.14
N ARG A 379 -5.84 -17.53 -16.00
CA ARG A 379 -4.49 -17.12 -15.59
C ARG A 379 -3.40 -17.65 -16.53
N LEU A 380 -3.47 -18.91 -16.96
CA LEU A 380 -2.54 -19.48 -17.96
C LEU A 380 -2.57 -18.68 -19.27
N ILE A 381 -3.77 -18.39 -19.79
CA ILE A 381 -3.95 -17.60 -21.01
C ILE A 381 -3.41 -16.18 -20.82
N GLY A 382 -3.69 -15.55 -19.67
CA GLY A 382 -3.24 -14.19 -19.37
C GLY A 382 -1.72 -14.07 -19.26
N LEU A 383 -1.02 -15.09 -18.75
CA LEU A 383 0.44 -15.08 -18.58
C LEU A 383 1.19 -15.51 -19.84
N TYR A 384 0.70 -16.52 -20.56
CA TYR A 384 1.46 -17.19 -21.63
C TYR A 384 0.83 -17.07 -23.02
N GLY A 385 -0.33 -16.42 -23.14
CA GLY A 385 -1.13 -16.37 -24.36
C GLY A 385 -2.02 -17.60 -24.55
N ALA A 386 -2.96 -17.55 -25.49
CA ALA A 386 -3.85 -18.69 -25.76
C ALA A 386 -3.07 -19.89 -26.31
N ASN A 387 -3.30 -21.07 -25.74
CA ASN A 387 -2.71 -22.33 -26.21
C ASN A 387 -3.79 -23.45 -26.21
N PRO A 388 -3.86 -24.31 -27.26
CA PRO A 388 -4.80 -25.42 -27.32
C PRO A 388 -4.72 -26.41 -26.14
N GLU A 389 -3.56 -26.54 -25.50
CA GLU A 389 -3.37 -27.42 -24.34
C GLU A 389 -3.91 -26.83 -23.02
N PHE A 390 -4.32 -25.56 -22.99
CA PHE A 390 -4.92 -24.93 -21.81
C PHE A 390 -6.40 -25.32 -21.68
N THR A 391 -6.65 -26.62 -21.53
CA THR A 391 -8.00 -27.20 -21.36
C THR A 391 -8.38 -27.30 -19.89
N ILE A 392 -9.69 -27.44 -19.63
CA ILE A 392 -10.21 -27.59 -18.26
C ILE A 392 -9.78 -28.92 -17.64
N GLU A 393 -9.67 -29.98 -18.44
CA GLU A 393 -9.16 -31.27 -18.00
C GLU A 393 -7.70 -31.16 -17.55
N ARG A 394 -6.88 -30.40 -18.28
CA ARG A 394 -5.48 -30.15 -17.90
C ARG A 394 -5.38 -29.37 -16.60
N VAL A 395 -6.20 -28.33 -16.46
CA VAL A 395 -6.27 -27.53 -15.24
C VAL A 395 -6.79 -28.34 -14.05
N TYR A 396 -7.75 -29.23 -14.26
CA TYR A 396 -8.21 -30.16 -13.23
C TYR A 396 -7.08 -31.07 -12.73
N MET A 397 -6.23 -31.56 -13.65
CA MET A 397 -5.02 -32.30 -13.26
C MET A 397 -4.04 -31.45 -12.46
N MET A 398 -3.84 -30.18 -12.83
CA MET A 398 -3.03 -29.23 -12.03
C MET A 398 -3.56 -29.11 -10.60
N LYS A 399 -4.87 -28.99 -10.41
CA LYS A 399 -5.48 -28.96 -9.06
C LYS A 399 -5.27 -30.27 -8.31
N LYS A 400 -5.38 -31.41 -8.98
CA LYS A 400 -5.11 -32.71 -8.35
C LYS A 400 -3.67 -32.81 -7.87
N TYR A 401 -2.69 -32.39 -8.68
CA TYR A 401 -1.29 -32.34 -8.27
C TYR A 401 -1.05 -31.36 -7.12
N MET A 402 -1.69 -30.19 -7.10
CA MET A 402 -1.64 -29.28 -5.95
C MET A 402 -2.11 -29.95 -4.65
N LEU A 403 -3.16 -30.78 -4.72
CA LEU A 403 -3.69 -31.51 -3.57
C LEU A 403 -2.77 -32.67 -3.15
N GLU A 404 -2.18 -33.39 -4.10
CA GLU A 404 -1.20 -34.45 -3.83
C GLU A 404 0.12 -33.90 -3.26
N ASP A 405 0.51 -32.69 -3.69
CA ASP A 405 1.71 -31.99 -3.27
C ASP A 405 1.51 -31.13 -2.00
N LEU A 406 0.37 -31.24 -1.29
CA LEU A 406 0.13 -30.55 -0.01
C LEU A 406 1.22 -30.81 1.04
N ASN A 407 1.93 -31.93 0.95
CA ASN A 407 3.04 -32.29 1.84
C ASN A 407 4.42 -31.80 1.35
N ARG A 408 4.51 -31.17 0.18
CA ARG A 408 5.76 -30.72 -0.44
C ARG A 408 5.96 -29.21 -0.41
N GLU A 409 4.93 -28.46 -0.02
CA GLU A 409 4.91 -26.99 0.08
C GLU A 409 5.36 -26.27 -1.20
N GLU A 410 5.05 -26.82 -2.37
CA GLU A 410 5.52 -26.27 -3.65
C GLU A 410 4.74 -25.02 -4.10
N GLU A 411 5.48 -23.99 -4.52
CA GLU A 411 4.99 -22.72 -5.01
C GLU A 411 4.34 -22.89 -6.39
N CYS A 412 3.07 -22.51 -6.48
CA CYS A 412 2.28 -22.64 -7.70
C CYS A 412 1.73 -21.28 -8.21
N MET A 413 2.22 -20.18 -7.64
CA MET A 413 1.69 -18.84 -7.84
C MET A 413 2.48 -18.03 -8.87
N SER A 414 3.80 -18.17 -8.89
CA SER A 414 4.69 -17.46 -9.80
C SER A 414 4.55 -17.96 -11.23
N GLU A 415 5.02 -17.16 -12.19
CA GLU A 415 5.03 -17.58 -13.59
C GLU A 415 5.90 -18.82 -13.85
N ALA A 416 6.89 -19.15 -13.01
CA ALA A 416 7.55 -20.46 -13.13
C ALA A 416 6.79 -21.54 -12.40
N GLY A 417 6.37 -21.29 -11.15
CA GLY A 417 5.66 -22.29 -10.36
C GLY A 417 4.45 -22.83 -11.12
N LEU A 418 3.70 -21.94 -11.76
CA LEU A 418 2.54 -22.29 -12.58
C LEU A 418 2.94 -23.02 -13.88
N ALA A 419 4.03 -22.63 -14.55
CA ALA A 419 4.55 -23.33 -15.73
C ALA A 419 5.01 -24.76 -15.38
N MET A 420 5.74 -24.92 -14.27
CA MET A 420 6.22 -26.21 -13.78
C MET A 420 5.07 -27.11 -13.30
N LEU A 421 4.02 -26.52 -12.71
CA LEU A 421 2.82 -27.28 -12.39
C LEU A 421 2.10 -27.75 -13.66
N PHE A 422 2.00 -26.90 -14.68
CA PHE A 422 1.40 -27.26 -15.97
C PHE A 422 2.15 -28.44 -16.62
N ASP A 423 3.48 -28.38 -16.62
CA ASP A 423 4.35 -29.46 -17.13
C ASP A 423 4.16 -30.78 -16.39
N ARG A 424 4.20 -30.75 -15.04
CA ARG A 424 3.97 -31.94 -14.21
C ARG A 424 2.55 -32.51 -14.33
N SER A 425 1.60 -31.67 -14.72
CA SER A 425 0.22 -32.08 -15.02
C SER A 425 0.07 -32.61 -16.45
N GLY A 426 1.19 -32.74 -17.17
CA GLY A 426 1.32 -33.36 -18.48
C GLY A 426 1.13 -32.44 -19.68
N GLY A 427 1.17 -31.13 -19.48
CA GLY A 427 1.20 -30.16 -20.58
C GLY A 427 2.62 -29.93 -21.08
N ALA A 428 2.78 -29.54 -22.33
CA ALA A 428 4.10 -29.20 -22.87
C ALA A 428 4.42 -27.72 -22.63
N LEU A 429 5.60 -27.42 -22.08
CA LEU A 429 6.03 -26.04 -21.85
C LEU A 429 6.08 -25.24 -23.15
N THR A 430 5.25 -24.20 -23.24
CA THR A 430 5.24 -23.26 -24.37
C THR A 430 6.51 -22.40 -24.39
N PRO A 431 6.88 -21.78 -25.53
CA PRO A 431 8.00 -20.84 -25.57
C PRO A 431 7.89 -19.70 -24.56
N ALA A 432 6.67 -19.20 -24.31
CA ALA A 432 6.41 -18.16 -23.31
C ALA A 432 6.66 -18.67 -21.88
N MET A 433 6.25 -19.90 -21.55
CA MET A 433 6.52 -20.54 -20.27
C MET A 433 8.02 -20.77 -20.06
N LYS A 434 8.72 -21.30 -21.08
CA LYS A 434 10.17 -21.47 -21.05
C LYS A 434 10.89 -20.13 -20.81
N ALA A 435 10.44 -19.07 -21.48
CA ALA A 435 10.97 -17.72 -21.27
C ALA A 435 10.71 -17.19 -19.85
N ALA A 436 9.53 -17.43 -19.28
CA ALA A 436 9.19 -17.01 -17.92
C ALA A 436 10.08 -17.69 -16.87
N VAL A 437 10.33 -18.99 -17.01
CA VAL A 437 11.26 -19.72 -16.14
C VAL A 437 12.72 -19.33 -16.42
N ALA A 438 13.09 -19.01 -17.65
CA ALA A 438 14.45 -18.55 -17.98
C ALA A 438 14.77 -17.16 -17.41
N LYS A 439 13.78 -16.27 -17.35
CA LYS A 439 13.85 -14.93 -16.74
C LYS A 439 13.90 -14.96 -15.20
N MET A 440 13.75 -16.13 -14.59
CA MET A 440 13.94 -16.29 -13.15
C MET A 440 15.39 -15.90 -12.80
N GLU A 441 15.55 -14.79 -12.09
CA GLU A 441 16.81 -14.48 -11.43
C GLU A 441 16.94 -15.36 -10.20
N ALA A 442 18.14 -15.92 -10.00
CA ALA A 442 18.44 -16.65 -8.80
C ALA A 442 18.54 -15.63 -7.65
N ASN A 443 17.64 -15.71 -6.67
CA ASN A 443 17.53 -14.71 -5.60
C ASN A 443 18.76 -14.60 -4.68
N GLU A 444 19.78 -15.45 -4.85
CA GLU A 444 21.00 -15.42 -4.05
C GLU A 444 22.27 -15.69 -4.88
N PRO A 445 23.42 -15.06 -4.56
CA PRO A 445 24.72 -15.36 -5.17
C PRO A 445 25.10 -16.85 -5.10
N ASN A 446 24.68 -17.54 -4.04
CA ASN A 446 24.93 -18.97 -3.84
C ASN A 446 24.24 -19.83 -4.90
N ALA A 447 23.05 -19.45 -5.37
CA ALA A 447 22.31 -20.21 -6.36
C ALA A 447 22.96 -20.18 -7.76
N ASN A 448 23.57 -19.04 -8.14
CA ASN A 448 24.35 -18.96 -9.38
C ASN A 448 25.63 -19.81 -9.30
N ASN A 449 26.27 -19.87 -8.13
CA ASN A 449 27.45 -20.73 -7.92
C ASN A 449 27.09 -22.21 -8.07
N LEU A 450 25.98 -22.65 -7.46
CA LEU A 450 25.50 -24.03 -7.58
C LEU A 450 25.20 -24.44 -9.03
N ILE A 451 24.61 -23.53 -9.82
CA ILE A 451 24.35 -23.77 -11.24
C ILE A 451 25.67 -23.80 -12.03
N ALA A 452 26.63 -22.93 -11.69
CA ALA A 452 27.95 -22.93 -12.30
C ALA A 452 28.71 -24.24 -12.04
N ASP A 453 28.61 -24.79 -10.83
CA ASP A 453 29.24 -26.08 -10.48
C ASP A 453 28.62 -27.24 -11.28
N VAL A 454 27.30 -27.24 -11.47
CA VAL A 454 26.63 -28.20 -12.37
C VAL A 454 27.07 -27.99 -13.83
N LYS A 455 27.31 -26.75 -14.26
CA LYS A 455 27.81 -26.43 -15.61
C LYS A 455 29.23 -26.93 -15.84
N ILE A 456 30.12 -26.86 -14.83
CA ILE A 456 31.46 -27.47 -14.91
C ILE A 456 31.34 -28.97 -15.18
N THR A 457 30.41 -29.65 -14.48
CA THR A 457 30.15 -31.07 -14.73
C THR A 457 29.63 -31.29 -16.15
N TRP A 458 28.71 -30.45 -16.63
CA TRP A 458 28.17 -30.53 -17.99
C TRP A 458 29.27 -30.41 -19.05
N ASP A 459 30.14 -29.41 -18.93
CA ASP A 459 31.20 -29.14 -19.89
C ASP A 459 32.23 -30.27 -19.92
N SER A 460 32.49 -30.91 -18.77
CA SER A 460 33.36 -32.09 -18.70
C SER A 460 32.81 -33.31 -19.45
N TRP A 461 31.49 -33.42 -19.57
CA TRP A 461 30.80 -34.45 -20.34
C TRP A 461 30.57 -34.04 -21.79
N HIS A 462 30.50 -32.74 -22.09
CA HIS A 462 30.43 -32.23 -23.46
C HIS A 462 31.67 -32.59 -24.26
N ILE A 463 32.86 -32.49 -23.65
CA ILE A 463 34.13 -32.97 -24.24
C ILE A 463 34.08 -34.47 -24.59
N LYS A 464 33.28 -35.25 -23.86
CA LYS A 464 33.13 -36.70 -24.05
C LYS A 464 31.94 -37.06 -24.94
N SER A 465 31.13 -36.08 -25.32
CA SER A 465 29.98 -36.26 -26.21
C SER A 465 30.43 -36.31 -27.66
N LYS A 466 29.65 -36.96 -28.51
CA LYS A 466 29.87 -36.99 -29.97
C LYS A 466 29.20 -35.82 -30.69
N VAL A 467 28.55 -34.91 -29.96
CA VAL A 467 27.86 -33.74 -30.50
C VAL A 467 28.87 -32.60 -30.69
N GLN A 468 28.92 -32.01 -31.89
CA GLN A 468 29.81 -30.89 -32.21
C GLN A 468 29.24 -29.53 -31.83
N GLU A 469 27.94 -29.46 -31.54
CA GLU A 469 27.25 -28.22 -31.20
C GLU A 469 27.46 -27.85 -29.73
N ASP A 470 27.98 -26.65 -29.48
CA ASP A 470 28.22 -26.14 -28.14
C ASP A 470 26.93 -26.12 -27.31
N ASN A 471 27.02 -26.58 -26.06
CA ASN A 471 25.90 -26.68 -25.10
C ASN A 471 24.88 -27.81 -25.35
N MET A 472 25.20 -28.77 -26.20
CA MET A 472 24.40 -29.99 -26.37
C MET A 472 25.13 -31.21 -25.80
N LEU A 473 24.39 -32.15 -25.21
CA LEU A 473 24.91 -33.47 -24.85
C LEU A 473 24.13 -34.56 -25.56
N ASP A 474 24.83 -35.54 -26.13
CA ASP A 474 24.16 -36.79 -26.53
C ASP A 474 23.61 -37.53 -25.30
N ILE A 475 22.62 -38.38 -25.56
CA ILE A 475 21.97 -39.24 -24.57
C ILE A 475 22.93 -40.02 -23.67
N TYR A 476 24.07 -40.47 -24.19
CA TYR A 476 25.02 -41.26 -23.42
C TYR A 476 25.80 -40.36 -22.45
N ALA A 477 26.26 -39.21 -22.92
CA ALA A 477 26.98 -38.24 -22.10
C ALA A 477 26.06 -37.66 -21.01
N PHE A 478 24.83 -37.27 -21.35
CA PHE A 478 23.86 -36.76 -20.38
C PHE A 478 23.44 -37.83 -19.36
N TYR A 479 23.21 -39.08 -19.81
CA TYR A 479 22.84 -40.16 -18.91
C TYR A 479 23.93 -40.42 -17.86
N ASN A 480 25.18 -40.60 -18.30
CA ASN A 480 26.27 -40.94 -17.40
C ASN A 480 26.65 -39.77 -16.49
N GLY A 481 26.52 -38.53 -16.98
CA GLY A 481 26.80 -37.34 -16.18
C GLY A 481 25.74 -37.04 -15.12
N PHE A 482 24.46 -37.29 -15.41
CA PHE A 482 23.38 -36.73 -14.61
C PHE A 482 22.26 -37.72 -14.25
N MET A 483 21.89 -38.66 -15.13
CA MET A 483 20.73 -39.54 -14.92
C MET A 483 21.05 -40.87 -14.24
N ALA A 484 22.28 -41.37 -14.35
CA ALA A 484 22.67 -42.69 -13.84
C ALA A 484 22.31 -42.94 -12.36
N PRO A 485 22.32 -41.94 -11.45
CA PRO A 485 21.86 -42.12 -10.06
C PRO A 485 20.35 -42.36 -9.91
N TYR A 486 19.53 -42.01 -10.91
CA TYR A 486 18.07 -42.02 -10.84
C TYR A 486 17.43 -43.09 -11.74
N PHE A 487 18.18 -43.60 -12.72
CA PHE A 487 17.70 -44.57 -13.71
C PHE A 487 18.66 -45.76 -13.81
N ALA A 488 18.12 -46.97 -14.02
CA ALA A 488 18.92 -48.20 -14.00
C ALA A 488 19.75 -48.44 -15.28
N SER A 489 19.27 -47.99 -16.46
CA SER A 489 20.03 -48.02 -17.71
C SER A 489 19.43 -47.10 -18.76
N TYR A 490 20.25 -46.43 -19.58
CA TYR A 490 19.80 -45.68 -20.77
C TYR A 490 19.16 -46.55 -21.86
N LYS A 491 19.33 -47.88 -21.78
CA LYS A 491 18.76 -48.85 -22.74
C LYS A 491 17.30 -49.21 -22.44
N PHE A 492 16.79 -48.91 -21.24
CA PHE A 492 15.38 -49.15 -20.91
C PHE A 492 14.48 -48.07 -21.53
N SER A 493 13.28 -48.47 -21.95
CA SER A 493 12.27 -47.57 -22.55
C SER A 493 11.96 -46.38 -21.65
N ASP A 494 11.89 -46.60 -20.34
CA ASP A 494 11.49 -45.59 -19.36
C ASP A 494 12.55 -44.51 -19.17
N THR A 495 13.83 -44.85 -19.34
CA THR A 495 14.93 -43.88 -19.33
C THR A 495 14.96 -43.04 -20.60
N ARG A 496 14.73 -43.65 -21.78
CA ARG A 496 14.62 -42.91 -23.07
C ARG A 496 13.42 -41.96 -23.08
N ARG A 497 12.30 -42.35 -22.44
CA ARG A 497 11.14 -41.48 -22.18
C ARG A 497 11.47 -40.38 -21.17
N GLY A 498 12.27 -40.71 -20.17
CA GLY A 498 12.96 -39.80 -19.24
C GLY A 498 13.57 -38.57 -19.88
N LEU A 499 14.14 -38.74 -21.07
CA LEU A 499 14.88 -37.74 -21.80
C LEU A 499 13.99 -36.87 -22.70
N TRP A 500 12.87 -37.39 -23.21
CA TRP A 500 11.91 -36.59 -23.99
C TRP A 500 11.26 -35.48 -23.16
N ALA A 501 10.97 -35.75 -21.88
CA ALA A 501 10.46 -34.75 -20.94
C ALA A 501 11.44 -33.58 -20.63
N ILE A 502 12.74 -33.76 -20.90
CA ILE A 502 13.77 -32.71 -20.73
C ILE A 502 13.96 -31.93 -22.04
N GLY A 503 13.13 -32.16 -23.05
CA GLY A 503 13.26 -31.49 -24.35
C GLY A 503 14.31 -32.11 -25.26
N MET A 504 14.59 -33.42 -25.13
CA MET A 504 15.50 -34.11 -26.05
C MET A 504 14.95 -34.00 -27.49
N ASP A 505 15.77 -33.50 -28.40
CA ASP A 505 15.41 -33.30 -29.80
C ASP A 505 15.23 -34.64 -30.55
N ALA A 506 14.79 -34.55 -31.81
CA ALA A 506 14.54 -35.73 -32.64
C ALA A 506 15.81 -36.57 -32.88
N GLU A 507 16.98 -35.96 -32.70
CA GLU A 507 18.32 -36.50 -32.89
C GLU A 507 18.89 -37.13 -31.61
N GLY A 508 18.20 -37.01 -30.47
CA GLY A 508 18.60 -37.64 -29.20
C GLY A 508 19.60 -36.82 -28.38
N GLN A 509 19.58 -35.50 -28.53
CA GLN A 509 20.46 -34.54 -27.85
C GLN A 509 19.68 -33.69 -26.84
N VAL A 510 20.36 -33.30 -25.76
CA VAL A 510 19.78 -32.50 -24.67
C VAL A 510 20.46 -31.13 -24.64
N ASP A 511 19.66 -30.06 -24.76
CA ASP A 511 20.14 -28.67 -24.67
C ASP A 511 20.34 -28.26 -23.21
N TRP A 512 21.49 -27.64 -22.92
CA TRP A 512 21.76 -27.00 -21.64
C TRP A 512 20.65 -26.04 -21.21
N LYS A 513 20.03 -25.30 -22.12
CA LYS A 513 18.95 -24.34 -21.81
C LYS A 513 17.73 -25.03 -21.22
N ASP A 514 17.35 -26.18 -21.76
CA ASP A 514 16.21 -26.94 -21.25
C ASP A 514 16.54 -27.59 -19.91
N PHE A 515 17.78 -28.06 -19.70
CA PHE A 515 18.21 -28.57 -18.40
C PHE A 515 18.35 -27.46 -17.33
N LEU A 516 18.89 -26.31 -17.72
CA LEU A 516 19.06 -25.12 -16.89
C LEU A 516 17.71 -24.63 -16.34
N LEU A 517 16.63 -24.84 -17.08
CA LEU A 517 15.27 -24.55 -16.66
C LEU A 517 14.93 -25.20 -15.32
N TYR A 518 15.17 -26.51 -15.22
CA TYR A 518 14.89 -27.31 -14.02
C TYR A 518 15.83 -26.94 -12.87
N LEU A 519 17.08 -26.58 -13.16
CA LEU A 519 18.05 -26.13 -12.15
C LEU A 519 17.63 -24.78 -11.55
N LYS A 520 17.24 -23.82 -12.39
CA LYS A 520 16.75 -22.49 -11.97
C LYS A 520 15.48 -22.58 -11.13
N TRP A 521 14.55 -23.45 -11.53
CA TRP A 521 13.37 -23.74 -10.72
C TRP A 521 13.76 -24.32 -9.35
N ALA A 522 14.61 -25.35 -9.33
CA ALA A 522 14.99 -26.04 -8.10
C ALA A 522 15.66 -25.12 -7.06
N VAL A 523 16.59 -24.24 -7.46
CA VAL A 523 17.26 -23.32 -6.51
C VAL A 523 16.33 -22.26 -5.93
N ARG A 524 15.32 -21.82 -6.69
CA ARG A 524 14.33 -20.84 -6.23
C ARG A 524 13.33 -21.48 -5.27
N GLU A 525 12.83 -22.64 -5.65
CA GLU A 525 11.80 -23.36 -4.90
C GLU A 525 12.34 -23.92 -3.58
N TYR A 526 13.62 -24.32 -3.59
CA TYR A 526 14.28 -24.93 -2.45
C TYR A 526 15.53 -24.12 -2.06
N PRO A 527 15.37 -22.96 -1.41
CA PRO A 527 16.49 -22.06 -1.10
C PRO A 527 17.53 -22.67 -0.15
N MET A 528 17.18 -23.76 0.54
CA MET A 528 18.06 -24.48 1.47
C MET A 528 19.01 -25.50 0.78
N ILE A 529 19.08 -25.54 -0.55
CA ILE A 529 20.01 -26.42 -1.27
C ILE A 529 21.45 -25.98 -0.99
N LYS A 530 22.27 -26.91 -0.49
CA LYS A 530 23.64 -26.61 -0.02
C LYS A 530 24.76 -26.97 -1.00
N ASN A 531 24.48 -27.77 -2.03
CA ASN A 531 25.50 -28.23 -3.00
C ASN A 531 24.86 -28.73 -4.31
N GLU A 532 25.69 -28.83 -5.36
CA GLU A 532 25.32 -29.27 -6.72
C GLU A 532 24.61 -30.63 -6.75
N LYS A 533 25.03 -31.59 -5.90
CA LYS A 533 24.43 -32.92 -5.85
C LYS A 533 23.00 -32.86 -5.34
N LYS A 534 22.75 -32.03 -4.32
CA LYS A 534 21.40 -31.82 -3.79
C LYS A 534 20.54 -31.02 -4.77
N LEU A 535 21.13 -30.08 -5.51
CA LEU A 535 20.45 -29.38 -6.61
C LEU A 535 19.96 -30.36 -7.67
N LEU A 536 20.85 -31.24 -8.15
CA LEU A 536 20.52 -32.30 -9.10
C LEU A 536 19.45 -33.24 -8.54
N ASP A 537 19.56 -33.66 -7.28
CA ASP A 537 18.58 -34.54 -6.62
C ASP A 537 17.17 -33.91 -6.60
N VAL A 538 17.08 -32.61 -6.31
CA VAL A 538 15.82 -31.87 -6.35
C VAL A 538 15.29 -31.75 -7.78
N ALA A 539 16.13 -31.29 -8.72
CA ALA A 539 15.73 -31.12 -10.12
C ALA A 539 15.22 -32.43 -10.74
N PHE A 540 15.92 -33.55 -10.50
CA PHE A 540 15.51 -34.85 -11.01
C PHE A 540 14.30 -35.43 -10.28
N ARG A 541 14.30 -35.50 -8.95
CA ARG A 541 13.23 -36.19 -8.21
C ARG A 541 11.92 -35.42 -8.17
N LYS A 542 11.99 -34.09 -8.20
CA LYS A 542 10.81 -33.23 -8.03
C LYS A 542 10.37 -32.52 -9.33
N GLY A 543 11.25 -32.33 -10.29
CA GLY A 543 10.91 -31.75 -11.60
C GLY A 543 10.80 -32.82 -12.67
N ILE A 544 11.93 -33.38 -13.08
CA ILE A 544 12.06 -34.22 -14.27
C ILE A 544 11.32 -35.56 -14.12
N LEU A 545 11.54 -36.32 -13.05
CA LEU A 545 10.95 -37.65 -12.88
C LEU A 545 9.40 -37.65 -12.83
N PRO A 546 8.74 -36.69 -12.16
CA PRO A 546 7.28 -36.55 -12.22
C PRO A 546 6.74 -36.34 -13.64
N ALA A 547 7.36 -35.46 -14.45
CA ALA A 547 6.96 -35.21 -15.84
C ALA A 547 7.02 -36.51 -16.68
N VAL A 548 8.05 -37.32 -16.44
CA VAL A 548 8.28 -38.60 -17.14
C VAL A 548 7.21 -39.66 -16.83
N ARG A 549 6.72 -39.72 -15.58
CA ARG A 549 5.68 -40.69 -15.20
C ARG A 549 4.35 -40.46 -15.91
N TYR A 550 4.05 -39.22 -16.28
CA TYR A 550 2.80 -38.88 -16.93
C TYR A 550 2.77 -39.22 -18.43
N GLU A 551 3.88 -39.01 -19.16
CA GLU A 551 4.00 -39.45 -20.57
C GLU A 551 3.80 -40.96 -20.74
N ILE A 552 4.24 -41.76 -19.77
CA ILE A 552 4.06 -43.21 -19.74
C ILE A 552 2.56 -43.57 -19.68
N LEU A 553 1.77 -42.85 -18.86
CA LEU A 553 0.35 -43.11 -18.64
C LEU A 553 -0.56 -42.68 -19.81
N GLN A 554 -0.17 -41.71 -20.64
CA GLN A 554 -0.99 -41.30 -21.79
C GLN A 554 -0.89 -42.26 -22.99
N ARG A 555 0.27 -42.91 -23.20
CA ARG A 555 0.47 -43.81 -24.34
C ARG A 555 0.00 -45.25 -24.11
N GLU A 556 -0.20 -45.66 -22.87
CA GLU A 556 -0.88 -46.93 -22.54
C GLU A 556 -2.40 -46.86 -22.76
N ASN A 557 -2.99 -45.66 -22.77
CA ASN A 557 -4.42 -45.43 -23.07
C ASN A 557 -4.70 -45.16 -24.56
N THR A 558 -3.68 -45.15 -25.42
CA THR A 558 -3.78 -44.97 -26.89
C THR A 558 -3.28 -46.17 -27.69
N MET A 559 -2.96 -47.29 -27.02
CA MET A 559 -2.89 -48.64 -27.60
C MET A 559 -4.14 -49.42 -27.18
#